data_AF-A0A4Q9H629-F1
#
_entry.id   AF-A0A4Q9H629-F1
#
_cell.length_a   1.000
_cell.length_b   1.000
_cell.length_c   1.000
_cell.angle_alpha   90.00
_cell.angle_beta   90.00
_cell.angle_gamma   90.00
#
_symmetry.space_group_name_H-M   'P 1'
#
loop_
_entity.id
_entity.type
_entity.pdbx_description
1 polymer ?
#
loop_
_entity_poly.entity_id
_entity_poly.type
_entity_poly.pdbx_seq_one_letter_code
_entity_poly.pdbx_strand_id
1 'polypeptide(L)' 'MMNCKTYVFKLSSGQLDTASLGERLWAAQHRMMCGKCRVFTANDQQLTAVMQRHKNDLLKAPPPEEPINR' A
#
# COMPACT_ATOMS: atom_id res chain seq x y z
N MET A 1 9.87 20.04 7.26
CA MET A 1 10.90 18.98 7.37
C MET A 1 10.23 17.70 7.86
N MET A 2 10.28 16.63 7.07
CA MET A 2 9.59 15.37 7.38
C MET A 2 10.43 14.52 8.35
N ASN A 3 9.82 13.99 9.41
CA ASN A 3 10.46 13.02 10.31
C ASN A 3 9.88 11.61 10.10
N CYS A 4 10.52 10.59 10.67
CA CYS A 4 10.11 9.19 10.51
C CYS A 4 8.66 8.94 10.93
N LYS A 5 8.22 9.51 12.05
CA LYS A 5 6.86 9.33 12.58
C LYS A 5 5.82 9.89 11.61
N THR A 6 6.04 11.11 11.13
CA THR A 6 5.15 11.76 10.15
C THR A 6 5.15 11.02 8.82
N TYR A 7 6.31 10.58 8.34
CA TYR A 7 6.43 9.82 7.10
C TYR A 7 5.64 8.50 7.18
N VAL A 8 5.87 7.70 8.23
CA VAL A 8 5.19 6.40 8.43
C VAL A 8 3.69 6.59 8.48
N PHE A 9 3.21 7.54 9.28
CA PHE A 9 1.77 7.80 9.38
C PHE A 9 1.16 8.21 8.04
N LYS A 10 1.78 9.15 7.32
CA LYS A 10 1.24 9.63 6.03
C LYS A 10 1.27 8.55 4.95
N LEU A 11 2.29 7.70 4.97
CA LEU A 11 2.40 6.56 4.07
C LEU A 11 1.29 5.54 4.36
N SER A 12 1.22 5.02 5.59
CA SER A 12 0.30 3.92 5.93
C SER A 12 -1.18 4.31 5.93
N SER A 13 -1.49 5.61 6.08
CA SER A 13 -2.85 6.14 5.98
C SER A 13 -3.27 6.51 4.55
N GLY A 14 -2.38 6.40 3.55
CA GLY A 14 -2.65 6.83 2.17
C GLY A 14 -2.71 8.36 1.98
N GLN A 15 -2.38 9.15 3.00
CA GLN A 15 -2.38 10.62 2.88
C GLN A 15 -1.36 11.13 1.85
N LEU A 16 -0.30 10.37 1.56
CA LEU A 16 0.67 10.72 0.52
C LEU A 16 0.10 10.68 -0.90
N ASP A 17 -0.97 9.92 -1.15
CA ASP A 17 -1.56 9.79 -2.49
C ASP A 17 -2.33 11.05 -2.91
N THR A 18 -2.89 11.76 -1.93
CA THR A 18 -3.64 13.02 -2.12
C THR A 18 -2.84 14.25 -1.70
N ALA A 19 -1.60 14.06 -1.22
CA ALA A 19 -0.73 15.15 -0.78
C ALA A 19 -0.27 16.05 -1.94
N SER A 20 0.04 17.30 -1.60
CA SER A 20 0.64 18.25 -2.54
C SER A 20 1.98 17.74 -3.10
N LEU A 21 2.38 18.23 -4.29
CA LEU A 21 3.65 17.84 -4.92
C LEU A 21 4.86 18.11 -4.02
N GLY A 22 4.88 19.26 -3.32
CA GLY A 22 5.96 19.60 -2.40
C GLY A 22 6.07 18.60 -1.25
N GLU A 23 4.94 18.17 -0.71
CA GLU A 23 4.91 17.20 0.39
C GLU A 23 5.34 15.80 -0.05
N ARG A 24 4.94 15.38 -1.26
CA ARG A 24 5.41 14.13 -1.88
C ARG A 24 6.93 14.16 -2.10
N LEU A 25 7.49 15.30 -2.51
CA LEU A 25 8.94 15.48 -2.65
C LEU A 25 9.66 15.37 -1.30
N TRP A 26 9.13 16.00 -0.25
CA TRP A 26 9.69 15.84 1.10
C TRP A 26 9.63 14.40 1.61
N ALA A 27 8.55 13.67 1.32
CA ALA A 27 8.43 12.25 1.64
C ALA A 27 9.48 11.41 0.88
N ALA A 28 9.64 11.66 -0.42
CA ALA A 28 10.62 11.00 -1.26
C ALA A 28 12.06 11.26 -0.77
N GLN A 29 12.39 12.51 -0.44
CA GLN A 29 13.68 12.88 0.14
C GLN A 29 13.93 12.12 1.44
N HIS A 30 12.95 12.08 2.35
CA HIS A 30 13.06 11.36 3.62
C HIS A 30 13.32 9.85 3.41
N ARG A 31 12.60 9.23 2.47
CA ARG A 31 12.81 7.80 2.12
C ARG A 31 14.21 7.53 1.57
N MET A 32 14.79 8.46 0.81
CA MET A 32 16.15 8.31 0.27
C MET A 32 17.19 8.37 1.39
N MET A 33 17.09 9.38 2.27
CA MET A 33 18.08 9.58 3.35
C MET A 33 17.94 8.60 4.53
N CYS A 34 16.74 8.03 4.77
CA CYS A 34 16.49 7.16 5.91
C CYS A 34 16.34 5.68 5.49
N GLY A 35 17.35 4.87 5.79
CA GLY A 35 17.32 3.42 5.50
C GLY A 35 16.17 2.68 6.18
N LYS A 36 15.81 3.05 7.42
CA LYS A 36 14.69 2.44 8.16
C LYS A 36 13.36 2.67 7.44
N CYS A 37 13.09 3.91 7.04
CA CYS A 37 11.86 4.25 6.32
C CYS A 37 11.83 3.64 4.91
N ARG A 38 12.99 3.43 4.28
CA ARG A 38 13.09 2.70 3.01
C ARG A 38 12.66 1.25 3.15
N VAL A 39 13.18 0.54 4.15
CA VAL A 39 12.78 -0.84 4.47
C VAL A 39 11.30 -0.90 4.86
N PHE A 40 10.84 0.03 5.71
CA PHE A 40 9.43 0.13 6.07
C PHE A 40 8.53 0.25 4.83
N THR A 41 8.89 1.12 3.88
CA THR A 41 8.10 1.31 2.64
C THR A 41 8.08 0.05 1.79
N ALA A 42 9.18 -0.69 1.69
CA ALA A 42 9.21 -1.96 0.96
C ALA A 42 8.28 -3.00 1.62
N ASN A 43 8.29 -3.09 2.95
CA ASN A 43 7.43 -4.01 3.70
C ASN A 43 5.95 -3.63 3.58
N ASP A 44 5.63 -2.34 3.66
CA ASP A 44 4.26 -1.82 3.53
C ASP A 44 3.68 -2.11 2.14
N GLN A 45 4.49 -1.96 1.09
CA GLN A 45 4.12 -2.34 -0.29
C GLN A 45 3.87 -3.84 -0.44
N GLN A 46 4.72 -4.68 0.15
CA GLN A 46 4.54 -6.13 0.11
C GLN A 46 3.27 -6.56 0.85
N LEU A 47 3.03 -6.00 2.04
CA LEU A 47 1.82 -6.29 2.83
C LEU A 47 0.55 -5.86 2.09
N THR A 48 0.56 -4.68 1.48
CA THR A 48 -0.55 -4.17 0.66
C THR A 48 -0.85 -5.13 -0.50
N ALA A 49 0.18 -5.64 -1.18
CA ALA A 49 0.00 -6.60 -2.27
C ALA A 49 -0.62 -7.93 -1.80
N VAL A 50 -0.19 -8.44 -0.63
CA VAL A 50 -0.77 -9.65 -0.03
C VAL A 50 -2.25 -9.43 0.30
N MET A 51 -2.59 -8.31 0.93
CA MET A 51 -3.96 -7.98 1.30
C MET A 51 -4.85 -7.79 0.07
N GLN A 52 -4.35 -7.18 -1.00
CA GLN A 52 -5.07 -7.05 -2.26
C GLN A 52 -5.36 -8.40 -2.91
N ARG A 53 -4.38 -9.32 -2.94
CA ARG A 53 -4.60 -10.68 -3.45
C ARG A 53 -5.67 -11.40 -2.64
N HIS A 54 -5.55 -11.38 -1.31
CA HIS A 54 -6.53 -12.02 -0.44
C HIS A 54 -7.94 -11.44 -0.63
N LYS A 55 -8.06 -10.12 -0.74
CA LYS A 55 -9.34 -9.47 -1.06
C LYS A 55 -9.90 -9.95 -2.40
N ASN A 56 -9.07 -10.05 -3.43
CA ASN A 56 -9.50 -10.52 -4.75
C ASN A 56 -9.97 -11.99 -4.71
N ASP A 57 -9.29 -12.84 -3.94
CA ASP A 57 -9.70 -14.23 -3.75
C ASP A 57 -11.07 -14.33 -3.08
N LEU A 58 -11.34 -13.50 -2.07
CA LEU A 58 -12.64 -13.43 -1.40
C LEU A 58 -13.76 -12.90 -2.31
N LEU A 59 -13.43 -12.02 -3.26
CA LEU A 59 -14.38 -11.42 -4.19
C LEU A 59 -14.59 -12.26 -5.47
N LYS A 60 -13.83 -13.33 -5.66
CA LYS A 60 -13.99 -14.23 -6.81
C LYS A 60 -15.31 -14.98 -6.65
N ALA A 61 -16.26 -14.69 -7.54
CA ALA A 61 -17.53 -15.42 -7.60
C ALA A 61 -17.27 -16.93 -7.76
N PRO A 62 -18.08 -17.81 -7.14
CA PRO A 62 -17.99 -19.24 -7.39
C PRO A 62 -18.16 -19.50 -8.90
N PRO A 63 -17.48 -20.52 -9.45
CA PRO A 63 -17.64 -20.87 -10.86
C PRO A 63 -19.13 -21.10 -11.17
N PRO A 64 -19.59 -20.73 -12.38
CA PRO A 64 -20.99 -20.94 -12.76
C PRO A 64 -21.32 -22.44 -12.61
N GLU A 65 -22.43 -22.73 -11.91
CA GLU A 65 -22.92 -24.10 -11.76
C GLU A 65 -23.19 -24.67 -13.15
N GLU A 66 -22.47 -25.73 -13.52
CA GLU A 66 -22.77 -26.48 -14.75
C GLU A 66 -24.20 -27.01 -14.64
N PRO A 67 -25.03 -26.86 -15.70
CA PRO A 67 -26.41 -27.30 -15.65
C PRO A 67 -26.45 -28.81 -15.38
N ILE A 68 -27.04 -29.19 -14.24
CA ILE A 68 -27.31 -30.59 -13.89
C ILE A 68 -28.31 -31.11 -14.93
N ASN A 69 -27.82 -31.76 -15.97
CA ASN A 69 -28.65 -32.43 -16.96
C ASN A 69 -29.19 -33.71 -16.30
N ARG A 70 -30.47 -33.68 -15.90
CA ARG A 70 -31.17 -34.78 -15.24
C ARG A 70 -32.19 -35.41 -16.19
#